data_AF-A0A2S4KDQ8-F1
#
_entry.id   AF-A0A2S4KDQ8-F1
#
_cell.length_a   1.000
_cell.length_b   1.000
_cell.length_c   1.000
_cell.angle_alpha   90.00
_cell.angle_beta   90.00
_cell.angle_gamma   90.00
#
_symmetry.space_group_name_H-M   'P 1'
#
loop_
_entity.id
_entity.type
_entity.pdbx_description
1 polymer ?
#
loop_
_entity_poly.entity_id
_entity_poly.type
_entity_poly.pdbx_seq_one_letter_code
_entity_poly.pdbx_strand_id
1 'polypeptide(L)'
;MLSRGERIFWGGLAAAVIAGAAAAWWTADQWTPHAAPWAAQMWRKITRPGPDTLPPGKAGRPAPAAQGAAGAASAPLAPPRKCQQPDGRVIYTDQPCPRGSREQTVDGAVTSLPAR
;
A
#
# COMPACT_ATOMS: atom_id res chain seq x y z
N MET A 1 -41.51 3.93 -19.22
CA MET A 1 -41.39 5.33 -18.75
C MET A 1 -41.36 5.32 -17.23
N LEU A 2 -40.31 5.81 -16.58
CA LEU A 2 -40.27 5.84 -15.11
C LEU A 2 -41.46 6.64 -14.57
N SER A 3 -42.13 6.11 -13.54
CA SER A 3 -43.22 6.81 -12.84
C SER A 3 -42.72 8.11 -12.21
N ARG A 4 -43.63 9.06 -11.97
CA ARG A 4 -43.29 10.40 -11.43
C ARG A 4 -42.61 10.30 -10.06
N GLY A 5 -43.09 9.39 -9.20
CA GLY A 5 -42.48 9.12 -7.89
C GLY A 5 -41.08 8.49 -8.00
N GLU A 6 -40.88 7.61 -8.98
CA GLU A 6 -39.57 6.99 -9.22
C GLU A 6 -38.53 8.01 -9.69
N ARG A 7 -38.92 8.97 -10.54
CA ARG A 7 -38.00 10.06 -10.94
C ARG A 7 -37.61 10.96 -9.78
N ILE A 8 -38.53 11.23 -8.85
CA ILE A 8 -38.25 12.03 -7.65
C ILE A 8 -37.27 11.27 -6.75
N PHE A 9 -37.51 9.98 -6.54
CA PHE A 9 -36.60 9.12 -5.78
C PHE A 9 -35.20 9.08 -6.39
N TRP A 10 -35.09 8.79 -7.70
CA TRP A 10 -33.80 8.76 -8.39
C TRP A 10 -33.12 10.13 -8.43
N GLY A 11 -33.89 11.22 -8.58
CA GLY A 11 -33.36 12.57 -8.51
C GLY A 11 -32.80 12.90 -7.13
N GLY A 12 -33.51 12.52 -6.06
CA GLY A 12 -33.03 12.66 -4.69
C GLY A 12 -31.79 11.82 -4.41
N LEU A 13 -31.77 10.56 -4.87
CA LEU A 13 -30.62 9.67 -4.75
C LEU A 13 -29.39 10.25 -5.48
N ALA A 14 -29.56 10.70 -6.73
CA ALA A 14 -28.49 11.31 -7.51
C ALA A 14 -27.95 12.56 -6.82
N ALA A 15 -28.83 13.43 -6.31
CA ALA A 15 -28.43 14.61 -5.55
C ALA A 15 -27.65 14.25 -4.28
N ALA A 16 -28.09 13.23 -3.54
CA ALA A 16 -27.39 12.74 -2.35
C ALA A 16 -26.00 12.18 -2.68
N VAL A 17 -25.87 11.40 -3.77
CA VAL A 17 -24.57 10.88 -4.22
C VAL A 17 -23.63 12.01 -4.63
N ILE A 18 -24.11 13.00 -5.38
CA ILE A 18 -23.30 14.15 -5.80
C ILE A 18 -22.82 14.95 -4.58
N ALA A 19 -23.71 15.22 -3.63
CA ALA A 19 -23.37 15.92 -2.40
C ALA A 19 -22.33 15.14 -1.57
N GLY A 20 -22.51 13.82 -1.44
CA GLY A 20 -21.56 12.94 -0.76
C GLY A 20 -20.19 12.91 -1.44
N ALA A 21 -20.15 12.84 -2.77
CA ALA A 21 -18.91 12.87 -3.54
C ALA A 21 -18.17 14.19 -3.36
N ALA A 22 -18.87 15.33 -3.37
CA ALA A 22 -18.28 16.65 -3.14
C ALA A 22 -17.66 16.76 -1.73
N ALA A 23 -18.35 16.24 -0.71
CA ALA A 23 -17.84 16.24 0.67
C ALA A 23 -16.62 15.31 0.84
N ALA A 24 -16.63 14.14 0.20
CA ALA A 24 -15.51 13.21 0.20
C ALA A 24 -14.28 13.80 -0.53
N TRP A 25 -14.52 14.54 -1.63
CA TRP A 25 -13.48 15.25 -2.36
C TRP A 25 -12.85 16.37 -1.51
N TRP A 26 -13.66 17.12 -0.76
CA TRP A 26 -13.16 18.18 0.13
C TRP A 26 -12.18 17.68 1.18
N THR A 27 -12.32 16.42 1.61
CA THR A 27 -11.45 15.79 2.61
C THR A 27 -10.39 14.87 1.99
N ALA A 28 -10.20 14.92 0.66
CA ALA A 28 -9.29 14.05 -0.09
C ALA A 28 -7.88 13.99 0.50
N ASP A 29 -7.28 15.13 0.86
CA ASP A 29 -5.90 15.16 1.37
C ASP A 29 -5.71 14.38 2.68
N GLN A 30 -6.76 14.20 3.49
CA GLN A 30 -6.68 13.47 4.76
C GLN A 30 -6.67 11.94 4.55
N TRP A 31 -7.35 11.46 3.52
CA TRP A 31 -7.54 10.01 3.30
C TRP A 31 -6.77 9.47 2.09
N THR A 32 -6.33 10.32 1.17
CA THR A 32 -5.57 9.91 -0.03
C THR A 32 -4.28 9.15 0.29
N PRO A 33 -3.47 9.46 1.34
CA PRO A 33 -2.26 8.68 1.62
C PRO A 33 -2.57 7.23 2.00
N HIS A 34 -3.69 7.00 2.69
CA HIS A 34 -4.13 5.68 3.12
C HIS A 34 -4.89 4.95 2.02
N ALA A 35 -5.57 5.68 1.13
CA ALA A 35 -6.44 5.10 0.13
C ALA A 35 -5.80 4.87 -1.24
N ALA A 36 -4.82 5.70 -1.61
CA ALA A 36 -4.08 5.59 -2.87
C ALA A 36 -3.53 4.17 -3.12
N PRO A 37 -2.91 3.46 -2.16
CA PRO A 37 -2.35 2.13 -2.44
C PRO A 37 -3.43 1.10 -2.79
N TRP A 38 -4.57 1.08 -2.07
CA TRP A 38 -5.65 0.14 -2.39
C TRP A 38 -6.35 0.52 -3.69
N ALA A 39 -6.56 1.81 -3.95
CA ALA A 39 -7.19 2.31 -5.17
C ALA A 39 -6.33 1.94 -6.40
N ALA A 40 -5.02 2.12 -6.33
CA ALA A 40 -4.09 1.72 -7.39
C ALA A 40 -4.05 0.20 -7.60
N GLN A 41 -4.20 -0.60 -6.54
CA GLN A 41 -4.31 -2.05 -6.66
C GLN A 41 -5.62 -2.47 -7.33
N MET A 42 -6.75 -1.88 -6.93
CA MET A 42 -8.06 -2.17 -7.53
C MET A 42 -8.13 -1.71 -8.99
N TRP A 43 -7.59 -0.52 -9.29
CA TRP A 43 -7.50 -0.02 -10.64
C TRP A 43 -6.73 -0.98 -11.53
N ARG A 44 -5.55 -1.45 -11.10
CA ARG A 44 -4.75 -2.44 -11.84
C ARG A 44 -5.50 -3.76 -12.07
N LYS A 45 -6.35 -4.19 -11.14
CA LYS A 45 -7.19 -5.39 -11.33
C LYS A 45 -8.28 -5.15 -12.38
N ILE A 46 -8.94 -4.00 -12.33
CA ILE A 46 -10.03 -3.63 -13.23
C ILE A 46 -9.53 -3.37 -14.66
N THR A 47 -8.39 -2.69 -14.79
CA THR A 47 -7.80 -2.36 -16.08
C THR A 47 -6.87 -3.45 -16.60
N ARG A 48 -6.81 -4.63 -15.97
CA ARG A 48 -5.99 -5.73 -16.46
C ARG A 48 -6.57 -6.21 -17.79
N PRO A 49 -5.81 -6.17 -18.90
CA PRO A 49 -6.25 -6.74 -20.15
C PRO A 49 -6.56 -8.23 -19.94
N GLY A 50 -7.75 -8.66 -20.37
CA GLY A 50 -8.20 -10.05 -20.23
C GLY A 50 -7.31 -11.02 -21.01
N PRO A 51 -7.39 -12.33 -20.75
CA PRO A 51 -6.63 -13.34 -21.49
C PRO A 51 -6.87 -13.30 -23.01
N ASP A 52 -7.98 -12.71 -23.45
CA ASP A 52 -8.35 -12.52 -24.86
C ASP A 52 -7.52 -11.43 -25.57
N THR A 53 -6.80 -10.61 -24.80
CA THR A 53 -5.84 -9.63 -25.35
C THR A 53 -4.42 -10.19 -25.49
N LEU A 54 -4.19 -11.44 -25.07
CA LEU A 54 -2.90 -12.11 -25.24
C LEU A 54 -2.76 -12.59 -26.68
N PRO A 55 -1.59 -12.43 -27.31
CA PRO A 55 -1.35 -12.98 -28.65
C PRO A 55 -1.57 -14.51 -28.64
N PRO A 56 -2.18 -15.07 -29.71
CA PRO A 56 -2.50 -16.48 -29.81
C PRO A 56 -1.20 -17.29 -29.71
N GLY A 57 -1.02 -18.00 -28.58
CA GLY A 57 0.23 -18.71 -28.25
C GLY A 57 0.72 -18.50 -26.81
N LYS A 58 0.21 -17.49 -26.09
CA LYS A 58 0.56 -17.25 -24.66
C LYS A 58 -0.59 -17.55 -23.68
N ALA A 59 -1.80 -17.79 -24.19
CA ALA A 59 -3.02 -17.97 -23.39
C ALA A 59 -3.08 -19.24 -22.52
N GLY A 60 -2.14 -20.18 -22.71
CA GLY A 60 -2.08 -21.45 -21.95
C GLY A 60 -0.87 -21.59 -21.02
N ARG A 61 0.03 -20.60 -20.94
CA ARG A 61 1.15 -20.66 -20.00
C ARG A 61 0.67 -20.04 -18.68
N PRO A 62 0.62 -20.78 -17.55
CA PRO A 62 0.49 -20.13 -16.27
C PRO A 62 1.68 -19.18 -16.15
N ALA A 63 1.40 -17.87 -16.14
CA ALA A 63 2.40 -16.91 -15.74
C ALA A 63 2.89 -17.36 -14.36
N PRO A 64 4.21 -17.45 -14.10
CA PRO A 64 4.67 -17.66 -12.73
C PRO A 64 3.94 -16.61 -11.90
N ALA A 65 3.29 -17.04 -10.82
CA ALA A 65 2.56 -16.15 -9.93
C ALA A 65 3.45 -14.95 -9.69
N ALA A 66 3.10 -13.82 -10.32
CA ALA A 66 3.82 -12.59 -10.12
C ALA A 66 3.49 -12.21 -8.69
N GLN A 67 4.36 -12.68 -7.79
CA GLN A 67 4.57 -12.12 -6.47
C GLN A 67 4.43 -10.62 -6.67
N GLY A 68 3.40 -10.06 -6.02
CA GLY A 68 2.94 -8.71 -6.28
C GLY A 68 4.14 -7.79 -6.44
N ALA A 69 4.11 -6.95 -7.47
CA ALA A 69 5.15 -5.96 -7.72
C ALA A 69 5.43 -5.21 -6.42
N ALA A 70 6.44 -5.69 -5.69
CA ALA A 70 7.09 -5.03 -4.60
C ALA A 70 7.69 -3.81 -5.28
N GLY A 71 7.00 -2.68 -5.14
CA GLY A 71 7.50 -1.41 -5.60
C GLY A 71 8.90 -1.25 -5.02
N ALA A 72 9.89 -1.11 -5.91
CA ALA A 72 11.24 -0.68 -5.59
C ALA A 72 11.72 -1.10 -4.18
N ALA A 73 11.72 -2.40 -3.88
CA ALA A 73 12.26 -2.87 -2.62
C ALA A 73 13.77 -2.94 -2.78
N SER A 74 14.47 -1.96 -2.21
CA SER A 74 15.86 -2.14 -1.77
C SER A 74 15.99 -3.53 -1.15
N ALA A 75 17.14 -4.18 -1.38
CA ALA A 75 17.47 -5.51 -0.87
C ALA A 75 16.93 -5.72 0.56
N PRO A 76 16.47 -6.92 0.94
CA PRO A 76 15.89 -7.16 2.26
C PRO A 76 16.82 -6.59 3.32
N LEU A 77 16.41 -5.48 3.95
CA LEU A 77 17.16 -4.88 5.03
C LEU A 77 17.22 -5.94 6.12
N ALA A 78 18.42 -6.37 6.48
CA ALA A 78 18.62 -7.30 7.58
C ALA A 78 17.84 -6.77 8.80
N PRO A 79 17.18 -7.65 9.57
CA PRO A 79 16.37 -7.22 10.70
C PRO A 79 17.22 -6.33 11.62
N PRO A 80 16.72 -5.15 12.01
CA PRO A 80 17.50 -4.18 12.77
C PRO A 80 17.93 -4.81 14.11
N ARG A 81 19.23 -4.74 14.39
CA ARG A 81 19.85 -5.26 15.60
C ARG A 81 20.07 -4.10 16.57
N LYS A 82 19.92 -4.37 17.86
CA LYS A 82 20.25 -3.43 18.93
C LYS A 82 21.64 -3.77 19.46
N CYS A 83 22.60 -2.87 19.27
CA CYS A 83 23.93 -2.98 19.84
C CYS A 83 24.00 -2.12 21.10
N GLN A 84 24.18 -2.75 22.26
CA GLN A 84 24.48 -2.05 23.51
C GLN A 84 26.00 -1.96 23.67
N GLN A 85 26.55 -0.76 23.56
CA GLN A 85 27.95 -0.50 23.86
C GLN A 85 28.20 -0.50 25.37
N PRO A 86 29.43 -0.83 25.81
CA PRO A 86 29.79 -0.88 27.23
C PRO A 86 29.77 0.51 27.91
N ASP A 87 29.73 1.59 27.14
CA ASP A 87 29.57 2.97 27.63
C ASP A 87 28.09 3.36 27.85
N GLY A 88 27.17 2.41 27.72
CA GLY A 88 25.74 2.61 27.92
C GLY A 88 25.00 3.15 26.68
N ARG A 89 25.69 3.38 25.56
CA ARG A 89 25.04 3.81 24.31
C ARG A 89 24.34 2.65 23.63
N VAL A 90 23.13 2.93 23.14
CA VAL A 90 22.32 1.99 22.37
C VAL A 90 22.30 2.47 20.92
N ILE A 91 22.83 1.64 20.02
CA ILE A 91 22.83 1.90 18.58
C ILE A 91 21.95 0.85 17.92
N TYR A 92 21.00 1.33 17.11
CA TYR A 92 20.20 0.47 16.25
C TYR A 92 20.86 0.45 14.87
N THR A 93 21.31 -0.72 14.44
CA THR A 93 22.03 -0.88 13.18
C THR A 93 21.64 -2.17 12.49
N ASP A 94 21.71 -2.13 11.17
CA ASP A 94 21.61 -3.26 10.24
C ASP A 94 22.98 -3.93 9.99
N GLN A 95 24.08 -3.30 10.42
CA GLN A 95 25.45 -3.81 10.33
C GLN A 95 25.87 -4.59 11.60
N PRO A 96 26.84 -5.51 11.51
CA PRO A 96 27.31 -6.26 12.67
C PRO A 96 27.79 -5.33 13.80
N CYS A 97 27.43 -5.66 15.05
CA CYS A 97 27.79 -4.83 16.19
C CYS A 97 29.32 -4.68 16.33
N PRO A 98 29.82 -3.49 16.70
CA PRO A 98 31.24 -3.27 16.92
C PRO A 98 31.74 -4.12 18.10
N ARG A 99 33.00 -4.59 18.00
CA ARG A 99 33.62 -5.50 18.98
C ARG A 99 33.50 -4.94 20.40
N GLY A 100 32.96 -5.76 21.31
CA GLY A 100 32.71 -5.37 22.72
C GLY A 100 31.28 -4.95 23.03
N SER A 101 30.38 -4.89 22.05
CA SER A 101 28.96 -4.58 22.25
C SER A 101 28.13 -5.85 22.43
N ARG A 102 27.09 -5.81 23.28
CA ARG A 102 26.07 -6.88 23.37
C ARG A 102 25.00 -6.67 22.30
N GLU A 103 24.81 -7.67 21.45
CA GLU A 103 23.74 -7.71 20.46
C GLU A 103 22.44 -8.21 21.11
N GLN A 104 21.34 -7.51 20.84
CA GLN A 104 19.98 -7.95 21.15
C GLN A 104 19.11 -7.87 19.90
N THR A 105 18.36 -8.94 19.62
CA THR A 105 17.32 -8.95 18.60
C THR A 105 16.23 -7.96 19.02
N VAL A 106 15.76 -7.13 18.09
CA VAL A 106 14.66 -6.22 18.38
C VAL A 106 13.35 -6.94 18.12
N ASP A 107 12.68 -7.37 19.19
CA ASP A 107 11.33 -7.94 19.12
C ASP A 107 10.31 -6.82 18.94
N GLY A 108 9.71 -6.74 17.75
CA GLY A 108 8.61 -5.81 17.44
C GLY A 108 8.83 -4.96 16.19
N ALA A 109 7.76 -4.29 15.75
CA ALA A 109 7.79 -3.41 14.59
C ALA A 109 8.53 -2.10 14.92
N VAL A 110 9.76 -1.95 14.44
CA VAL A 110 10.54 -0.72 14.59
C VAL A 110 10.28 0.20 13.40
N THR A 111 9.89 1.44 13.65
CA THR A 111 9.80 2.50 12.63
C THR A 111 11.01 3.40 12.74
N SER A 112 11.88 3.41 11.72
CA SER A 112 12.99 4.36 11.64
C SER A 112 12.52 5.65 10.96
N LEU A 113 12.80 6.80 11.58
CA LEU A 113 12.59 8.12 10.99
C LEU A 113 13.95 8.66 10.51
N PRO A 114 14.03 9.30 9.32
CA PRO A 114 15.28 9.87 8.84
C PRO A 114 15.74 11.00 9.76
N ALA A 115 17.05 11.06 10.03
CA ALA A 115 17.66 12.19 10.70
C ALA A 115 17.50 13.45 9.82
N ARG A 116 17.10 14.56 10.44
CA ARG A 116 17.02 15.88 9.80
C ARG A 116 18.41 16.46 9.57
#